data_AF-A0A7X4I3H9-F1
#
_entry.id   AF-A0A7X4I3H9-F1
#
_cell.length_a   1.000
_cell.length_b   1.000
_cell.length_c   1.000
_cell.angle_alpha   90.00
_cell.angle_beta   90.00
_cell.angle_gamma   90.00
#
_symmetry.space_group_name_H-M   'P 1'
#
loop_
_entity.id
_entity.type
_entity.pdbx_description
1 polymer ?
#
loop_
_entity_poly.entity_id
_entity_poly.type
_entity_poly.pdbx_seq_one_letter_code
_entity_poly.pdbx_strand_id
1 'polypeptide(L)'
;MTEALIVALICVVLFVAERARRDRGRQHRERLAAILLTSLSPAAARGEPRDLLAWRGAADTARRLFPEAVGAIERQTGEAFPFPHAVVDDAHARWTAEWLAWERRHDADFKQRANALEAELRAAGDTPAGVRARLSALDDEKLQAYQERYEEYVRIGNGLAALRERASGGETPS
;
A
#
# COMPACT_ATOMS: atom_id res chain seq x y z
N MET A 1 60.29 -11.39 -27.04
CA MET A 1 60.07 -11.30 -25.58
C MET A 1 59.29 -10.04 -25.18
N THR A 2 59.57 -8.90 -25.81
CA THR A 2 58.88 -7.60 -25.59
C THR A 2 57.39 -7.60 -25.97
N GLU A 3 56.99 -8.25 -27.07
CA GLU A 3 55.59 -8.29 -27.51
C GLU A 3 54.68 -9.04 -26.51
N ALA A 4 55.15 -10.15 -25.96
CA ALA A 4 54.41 -10.92 -24.95
C ALA A 4 54.20 -10.11 -23.65
N LEU A 5 55.20 -9.30 -23.26
CA LEU A 5 55.10 -8.39 -22.11
C LEU A 5 54.10 -7.25 -22.37
N ILE A 6 54.07 -6.71 -23.60
CA ILE A 6 53.11 -5.67 -23.98
C ILE A 6 51.67 -6.22 -23.96
N VAL A 7 51.44 -7.41 -24.52
CA VAL A 7 50.12 -8.05 -24.52
C VAL A 7 49.66 -8.36 -23.09
N ALA A 8 50.54 -8.92 -22.25
CA ALA A 8 50.22 -9.19 -20.84
C ALA A 8 49.85 -7.91 -20.07
N LEU A 9 50.58 -6.80 -20.31
CA LEU A 9 50.28 -5.51 -19.69
C LEU A 9 48.91 -4.97 -20.13
N ILE A 10 48.59 -5.06 -21.42
CA ILE A 10 47.28 -4.66 -21.96
C ILE A 10 46.16 -5.48 -21.32
N CYS A 11 46.31 -6.80 -21.21
CA CYS A 11 45.32 -7.67 -20.58
C CYS A 11 45.09 -7.31 -19.10
N VAL A 12 46.15 -7.02 -18.34
CA VAL A 12 46.03 -6.59 -16.93
C VAL A 12 45.33 -5.23 -16.83
N VAL A 13 45.68 -4.27 -17.67
CA VAL A 13 45.04 -2.95 -17.69
C VAL A 13 43.55 -3.07 -18.02
N LEU A 14 43.18 -3.89 -19.00
CA LEU A 14 41.77 -4.13 -19.35
C LEU A 14 41.03 -4.82 -18.21
N PHE A 15 41.63 -5.82 -17.57
CA PHE A 15 41.04 -6.52 -16.42
C PHE A 15 40.80 -5.58 -15.24
N VAL A 16 41.79 -4.74 -14.91
CA VAL A 16 41.67 -3.73 -13.83
C VAL A 16 40.64 -2.66 -14.18
N ALA A 17 40.62 -2.17 -15.43
CA ALA A 17 39.63 -1.20 -15.88
C ALA A 17 38.21 -1.76 -15.85
N GLU A 18 38.01 -3.01 -16.25
CA GLU A 18 36.73 -3.70 -16.19
C GLU A 18 36.28 -3.94 -14.75
N ARG A 19 37.21 -4.34 -13.87
CA ARG A 19 36.93 -4.48 -12.43
C ARG A 19 36.55 -3.14 -11.78
N ALA A 20 37.28 -2.06 -12.09
CA ALA A 20 36.95 -0.73 -11.60
C ALA A 20 35.60 -0.21 -12.13
N ARG A 21 35.21 -0.56 -13.37
CA ARG A 21 33.87 -0.26 -13.90
C ARG A 21 32.79 -1.04 -13.16
N ARG A 22 33.02 -2.33 -12.90
CA ARG A 22 32.10 -3.18 -12.13
C ARG A 22 31.92 -2.68 -10.70
N ASP A 23 33.02 -2.26 -10.05
CA ASP A 23 32.98 -1.73 -8.68
C ASP A 23 32.23 -0.39 -8.61
N ARG A 24 32.45 0.52 -9.56
CA ARG A 24 31.67 1.77 -9.66
C ARG A 24 30.19 1.51 -9.91
N GLY A 25 29.87 0.58 -10.81
CA GLY A 25 28.48 0.17 -11.08
C GLY A 25 27.83 -0.45 -9.84
N ARG A 26 28.57 -1.25 -9.07
CA ARG A 26 28.11 -1.79 -7.78
C ARG A 26 27.84 -0.69 -6.76
N GLN A 27 28.78 0.24 -6.53
CA GLN A 27 28.59 1.34 -5.59
C GLN A 27 27.41 2.25 -5.96
N HIS A 28 27.21 2.53 -7.25
CA HIS A 28 26.07 3.32 -7.71
C HIS A 28 24.74 2.61 -7.41
N ARG A 29 24.67 1.30 -7.65
CA ARG A 29 23.49 0.48 -7.32
C ARG A 29 23.21 0.42 -5.82
N GLU A 30 24.25 0.24 -5.01
CA GLU A 30 24.13 0.23 -3.54
C GLU A 30 23.61 1.58 -3.02
N ARG A 31 24.06 2.70 -3.59
CA ARG A 31 23.54 4.04 -3.26
C ARG A 31 22.08 4.20 -3.66
N LEU A 32 21.69 3.78 -4.87
CA LEU A 32 20.29 3.82 -5.31
C LEU A 32 19.41 2.95 -4.41
N ALA A 33 19.85 1.74 -4.06
CA ALA A 33 19.13 0.86 -3.14
C ALA A 33 18.95 1.50 -1.77
N ALA A 34 20.00 2.12 -1.20
CA ALA A 34 19.91 2.85 0.06
C ALA A 34 18.94 4.04 -0.01
N ILE A 35 18.94 4.80 -1.11
CA ILE A 35 17.99 5.92 -1.31
C ILE A 35 16.55 5.40 -1.40
N LEU A 36 16.31 4.31 -2.14
CA LEU A 36 14.99 3.71 -2.26
C LEU A 36 14.48 3.17 -0.91
N LEU A 37 15.33 2.51 -0.13
CA LEU A 37 14.93 1.99 1.19
C LEU A 37 14.65 3.09 2.20
N THR A 38 15.50 4.13 2.23
CA THR A 38 15.34 5.26 3.15
C THR A 38 14.12 6.12 2.83
N SER A 39 13.73 6.25 1.56
CA SER A 39 12.54 7.01 1.17
C SER A 39 11.23 6.30 1.55
N LEU A 40 11.22 4.96 1.62
CA LEU A 40 10.07 4.15 2.04
C LEU A 40 9.92 4.02 3.55
N SER A 41 11.00 4.24 4.30
CA SER A 41 11.07 3.98 5.74
C SER A 41 9.94 4.66 6.55
N PRO A 42 9.58 5.94 6.31
CA PRO A 42 8.50 6.57 7.07
C PRO A 42 7.12 5.96 6.79
N ALA A 43 6.83 5.57 5.55
CA ALA A 43 5.56 4.95 5.19
C ALA A 43 5.45 3.53 5.78
N ALA A 44 6.54 2.75 5.69
CA ALA A 44 6.62 1.43 6.29
C ALA A 44 6.47 1.48 7.82
N ALA A 45 7.09 2.47 8.48
CA ALA A 45 7.02 2.62 9.94
C ALA A 45 5.62 2.99 10.44
N ARG A 46 4.85 3.80 9.69
CA ARG A 46 3.47 4.13 10.06
C ARG A 46 2.50 3.00 9.76
N GLY A 47 2.76 2.22 8.71
CA GLY A 47 1.85 1.18 8.23
C GLY A 47 0.47 1.71 7.91
N GLU A 48 0.36 2.99 7.51
CA GLU A 48 -0.91 3.62 7.20
C GLU A 48 -1.36 3.17 5.79
N PRO A 49 -2.55 2.56 5.63
CA PRO A 49 -2.99 1.98 4.36
C PRO A 49 -2.86 2.92 3.17
N ARG A 50 -3.28 4.18 3.32
CA ARG A 50 -3.25 5.17 2.23
C ARG A 50 -1.82 5.56 1.83
N ASP A 51 -0.92 5.68 2.81
CA ASP A 51 0.49 5.99 2.57
C ASP A 51 1.16 4.85 1.79
N LEU A 52 0.89 3.59 2.17
CA LEU A 52 1.41 2.42 1.46
C LEU A 52 0.92 2.38 0.00
N LEU A 53 -0.36 2.67 -0.24
CA LEU A 53 -0.94 2.68 -1.59
C LEU A 53 -0.39 3.81 -2.47
N ALA A 54 -0.10 4.98 -1.89
CA ALA A 54 0.49 6.11 -2.61
C ALA A 54 1.86 5.75 -3.24
N TRP A 55 2.60 4.83 -2.61
CA TRP A 55 3.90 4.38 -3.10
C TRP A 55 3.84 3.45 -4.31
N ARG A 56 2.67 2.92 -4.69
CA ARG A 56 2.54 1.95 -5.78
C ARG A 56 3.08 2.48 -7.11
N GLY A 57 2.70 3.70 -7.49
CA GLY A 57 3.16 4.31 -8.75
C GLY A 57 4.65 4.66 -8.76
N ALA A 58 5.18 5.08 -7.62
CA ALA A 58 6.61 5.33 -7.45
C ALA A 58 7.41 4.02 -7.50
N ALA A 59 6.89 2.93 -6.93
CA ALA A 59 7.53 1.63 -6.96
C ALA A 59 7.57 1.04 -8.38
N ASP A 60 6.48 1.15 -9.14
CA ASP A 60 6.44 0.72 -10.55
C ASP A 60 7.46 1.52 -11.38
N THR A 61 7.59 2.82 -11.12
CA THR A 61 8.58 3.68 -11.79
C THR A 61 10.00 3.31 -11.40
N ALA A 62 10.29 3.08 -10.11
CA ALA A 62 11.60 2.65 -9.64
C ALA A 62 12.01 1.30 -10.25
N ARG A 63 11.09 0.36 -10.36
CA ARG A 63 11.32 -0.95 -11.00
C ARG A 63 11.65 -0.83 -12.48
N ARG A 64 11.00 0.08 -13.22
CA ARG A 64 11.32 0.34 -14.64
C ARG A 64 12.66 1.05 -14.84
N LEU A 65 12.95 2.05 -14.01
CA LEU A 65 14.15 2.89 -14.17
C LEU A 65 15.41 2.25 -13.57
N PHE A 66 15.27 1.48 -12.49
CA PHE A 66 16.38 0.91 -11.72
C PHE A 66 16.17 -0.58 -11.40
N PRO A 67 15.92 -1.44 -12.41
CA PRO A 67 15.57 -2.84 -12.19
C PRO A 67 16.65 -3.61 -11.42
N GLU A 68 17.93 -3.31 -11.65
CA GLU A 68 19.02 -3.97 -10.91
C GLU A 68 19.08 -3.59 -9.43
N ALA A 69 18.78 -2.33 -9.09
CA ALA A 69 18.78 -1.86 -7.70
C ALA A 69 17.59 -2.46 -6.95
N VAL A 70 16.41 -2.48 -7.57
CA VAL A 70 15.23 -3.15 -7.02
C VAL A 70 15.50 -4.63 -6.81
N GLY A 71 15.99 -5.34 -7.83
CA GLY A 71 16.32 -6.76 -7.69
C GLY A 71 17.41 -7.03 -6.66
N ALA A 72 18.33 -6.08 -6.41
CA ALA A 72 19.31 -6.21 -5.34
C ALA A 72 18.67 -6.11 -3.96
N ILE A 73 17.72 -5.19 -3.76
CA ILE A 73 16.93 -5.09 -2.53
C ILE A 73 16.21 -6.41 -2.30
N GLU A 74 15.47 -6.90 -3.29
CA GLU A 74 14.64 -8.11 -3.14
C GLU A 74 15.45 -9.37 -2.82
N ARG A 75 16.63 -9.51 -3.44
CA ARG A 75 17.55 -10.60 -3.11
C ARG A 75 18.14 -10.49 -1.70
N GLN A 76 18.33 -9.27 -1.19
CA GLN A 76 18.88 -9.05 0.15
C GLN A 76 17.82 -9.21 1.24
N THR A 77 16.61 -8.75 1.00
CA THR A 77 15.49 -8.82 1.95
C THR A 77 14.75 -10.15 1.90
N GLY A 78 14.82 -10.86 0.76
CA GLY A 78 13.97 -12.03 0.48
C GLY A 78 12.50 -11.68 0.27
N GLU A 79 12.19 -10.40 0.16
CA GLU A 79 10.84 -9.83 0.12
C GLU A 79 10.76 -8.89 -1.07
N ALA A 80 9.61 -8.86 -1.73
CA ALA A 80 9.46 -7.99 -2.87
C ALA A 80 9.33 -6.52 -2.48
N PHE A 81 9.91 -5.68 -3.33
CA PHE A 81 9.82 -4.24 -3.25
C PHE A 81 8.43 -3.77 -3.74
N PRO A 82 7.76 -2.81 -3.06
CA PRO A 82 8.35 -1.83 -2.13
C PRO A 82 8.24 -2.14 -0.64
N PHE A 83 7.32 -3.00 -0.20
CA PHE A 83 7.10 -3.26 1.23
C PHE A 83 7.09 -4.76 1.51
N PRO A 84 7.68 -5.20 2.64
CA PRO A 84 7.56 -6.58 3.10
C PRO A 84 6.08 -6.98 3.29
N HIS A 85 5.77 -8.25 3.06
CA HIS A 85 4.41 -8.78 3.25
C HIS A 85 3.83 -8.45 4.62
N ALA A 86 4.62 -8.62 5.68
CA ALA A 86 4.18 -8.35 7.05
C ALA A 86 3.68 -6.92 7.25
N VAL A 87 4.31 -5.92 6.63
CA VAL A 87 3.88 -4.51 6.74
C VAL A 87 2.53 -4.31 6.05
N VAL A 88 2.31 -4.95 4.90
CA VAL A 88 1.06 -4.86 4.14
C VAL A 88 -0.06 -5.61 4.86
N ASP A 89 0.23 -6.79 5.40
CA ASP A 89 -0.73 -7.62 6.14
C ASP A 89 -1.17 -6.93 7.44
N ASP A 90 -0.23 -6.33 8.19
CA ASP A 90 -0.54 -5.56 9.40
C ASP A 90 -1.41 -4.34 9.09
N ALA A 91 -1.08 -3.61 8.02
CA ALA A 91 -1.89 -2.47 7.57
C ALA A 91 -3.31 -2.91 7.16
N HIS A 92 -3.42 -4.06 6.48
CA HIS A 92 -4.70 -4.63 6.08
C HIS A 92 -5.54 -5.06 7.30
N ALA A 93 -4.93 -5.75 8.27
CA ALA A 93 -5.58 -6.15 9.51
C ALA A 93 -6.08 -4.94 10.32
N ARG A 94 -5.26 -3.89 10.44
CA ARG A 94 -5.66 -2.62 11.08
C ARG A 94 -6.83 -1.96 10.36
N TRP A 95 -6.77 -1.88 9.03
CA TRP A 95 -7.85 -1.30 8.22
C TRP A 95 -9.19 -2.04 8.41
N THR A 96 -9.15 -3.38 8.40
CA THR A 96 -10.34 -4.20 8.70
C THR A 96 -10.85 -3.99 10.12
N ALA A 97 -9.96 -3.91 11.11
CA ALA A 97 -10.35 -3.63 12.50
C ALA A 97 -11.02 -2.25 12.66
N GLU A 98 -10.50 -1.23 11.98
CA GLU A 98 -11.06 0.13 11.96
C GLU A 98 -12.45 0.15 11.30
N TRP A 99 -12.63 -0.56 10.18
CA TRP A 99 -13.93 -0.73 9.53
C TRP A 99 -14.94 -1.37 10.49
N LEU A 100 -14.62 -2.50 11.11
CA LEU A 100 -15.52 -3.20 12.03
C LEU A 100 -15.86 -2.34 13.27
N ALA A 101 -14.90 -1.56 13.76
CA ALA A 101 -15.14 -0.64 14.87
C ALA A 101 -16.05 0.52 14.46
N TRP A 102 -15.90 1.03 13.23
CA TRP A 102 -16.79 2.04 12.67
C TRP A 102 -18.20 1.49 12.46
N GLU A 103 -18.35 0.30 11.89
CA GLU A 103 -19.64 -0.34 11.59
C GLU A 103 -20.49 -0.50 12.86
N ARG A 104 -19.88 -1.00 13.95
CA ARG A 104 -20.55 -1.11 15.25
C ARG A 104 -21.04 0.23 15.79
N ARG A 105 -20.24 1.30 15.65
CA ARG A 105 -20.63 2.65 16.10
C ARG A 105 -21.73 3.24 15.23
N HIS A 106 -21.63 3.06 13.91
CA HIS A 106 -22.63 3.47 12.93
C HIS A 106 -23.99 2.83 13.23
N ASP A 107 -24.03 1.50 13.40
CA ASP A 107 -25.28 0.82 13.72
C ASP A 107 -25.87 1.24 15.07
N ALA A 108 -25.02 1.45 16.09
CA ALA A 108 -25.48 1.91 17.40
C ALA A 108 -26.10 3.31 17.33
N ASP A 109 -25.46 4.25 16.63
CA ASP A 109 -25.95 5.62 16.45
C ASP A 109 -27.31 5.66 15.74
N PHE A 110 -27.41 4.98 14.59
CA PHE A 110 -28.66 4.94 13.83
C PHE A 110 -29.78 4.23 14.60
N LYS A 111 -29.48 3.16 15.34
CA LYS A 111 -30.46 2.50 16.21
C LYS A 111 -30.95 3.43 17.31
N GLN A 112 -30.07 4.20 17.94
CA GLN A 112 -30.46 5.16 18.96
C GLN A 112 -31.39 6.25 18.39
N ARG A 113 -31.03 6.82 17.23
CA ARG A 113 -31.83 7.85 16.54
C ARG A 113 -33.18 7.32 16.08
N ALA A 114 -33.23 6.11 15.54
CA ALA A 114 -34.47 5.45 15.13
C ALA A 114 -35.41 5.22 16.33
N ASN A 115 -34.88 4.67 17.44
CA ASN A 115 -35.66 4.45 18.66
C ASN A 115 -36.28 5.76 19.21
N ALA A 116 -35.56 6.88 19.12
CA ALA A 116 -36.07 8.19 19.51
C ALA A 116 -37.23 8.65 18.62
N LEU A 117 -37.09 8.53 17.31
CA LEU A 117 -38.16 8.86 16.35
C LEU A 117 -39.37 7.94 16.49
N GLU A 118 -39.16 6.65 16.77
CA GLU A 118 -40.25 5.72 17.05
C GLU A 118 -40.97 6.06 18.37
N ALA A 119 -40.24 6.49 19.39
CA ALA A 119 -40.85 6.97 20.64
C ALA A 119 -41.67 8.25 20.40
N GLU A 120 -41.15 9.19 19.59
CA GLU A 120 -41.90 10.36 19.12
C GLU A 120 -43.17 9.93 18.36
N LEU A 121 -43.08 8.93 17.47
CA LEU A 121 -44.23 8.44 16.70
C LEU A 121 -45.30 7.79 17.58
N ARG A 122 -44.90 7.06 18.63
CA ARG A 122 -45.84 6.48 19.62
C ARG A 122 -46.53 7.57 20.46
N ALA A 123 -45.85 8.69 20.70
CA ALA A 123 -46.36 9.80 21.49
C ALA A 123 -47.18 10.81 20.66
N ALA A 124 -46.86 10.98 19.38
CA ALA A 124 -47.54 11.85 18.45
C ALA A 124 -48.84 11.20 17.97
N GLY A 125 -49.99 11.65 18.47
CA GLY A 125 -51.31 11.19 18.03
C GLY A 125 -51.58 11.38 16.52
N ASP A 126 -52.27 12.46 16.13
CA ASP A 126 -52.84 12.61 14.78
C ASP A 126 -51.91 13.18 13.69
N THR A 127 -50.64 13.50 13.99
CA THR A 127 -49.66 14.00 12.98
C THR A 127 -48.45 13.10 12.75
N PRO A 128 -48.62 11.79 12.50
CA PRO A 128 -47.52 10.83 12.32
C PRO A 128 -46.78 11.01 10.98
N ALA A 129 -47.32 11.76 10.02
CA ALA A 129 -46.73 11.92 8.68
C ALA A 129 -45.32 12.56 8.73
N GLY A 130 -45.12 13.59 9.55
CA GLY A 130 -43.82 14.27 9.68
C GLY A 130 -42.76 13.38 10.34
N VAL A 131 -43.15 12.61 11.36
CA VAL A 131 -42.24 11.68 12.06
C VAL A 131 -41.88 10.50 11.15
N ARG A 132 -42.84 9.95 10.40
CA ARG A 132 -42.56 8.89 9.39
C ARG A 132 -41.63 9.37 8.28
N ALA A 133 -41.82 10.61 7.79
CA ALA A 133 -40.92 11.19 6.78
C ALA A 133 -39.49 11.32 7.33
N ARG A 134 -39.33 11.75 8.59
CA ARG A 134 -38.02 11.80 9.27
C ARG A 134 -37.38 10.43 9.45
N LEU A 135 -38.19 9.39 9.74
CA LEU A 135 -37.69 8.02 9.86
C LEU A 135 -37.19 7.49 8.51
N SER A 136 -37.95 7.71 7.43
CA SER A 136 -37.52 7.36 6.07
C SER A 136 -36.22 8.07 5.68
N ALA A 137 -36.12 9.38 5.97
CA ALA A 137 -34.90 10.15 5.71
C ALA A 137 -33.70 9.64 6.52
N LEU A 138 -33.92 9.16 7.75
CA LEU A 138 -32.88 8.56 8.58
C LEU A 138 -32.39 7.22 7.99
N ASP A 139 -33.29 6.40 7.45
CA ASP A 139 -32.93 5.13 6.79
C ASP A 139 -32.10 5.37 5.53
N ASP A 140 -32.48 6.38 4.72
CA ASP A 140 -31.72 6.79 3.54
C ASP A 140 -30.32 7.31 3.92
N GLU A 141 -30.23 8.16 4.96
CA GLU A 141 -28.96 8.66 5.50
C GLU A 141 -28.06 7.50 5.96
N LYS A 142 -28.63 6.51 6.67
CA LYS A 142 -27.91 5.31 7.11
C LYS A 142 -27.31 4.56 5.93
N LEU A 143 -28.11 4.32 4.91
CA LEU A 143 -27.70 3.54 3.76
C LEU A 143 -26.59 4.26 2.98
N GLN A 144 -26.74 5.57 2.74
CA GLN A 144 -25.76 6.36 2.01
C GLN A 144 -24.41 6.40 2.76
N ALA A 145 -24.43 6.70 4.06
CA ALA A 145 -23.21 6.74 4.87
C ALA A 145 -22.50 5.37 4.89
N TYR A 146 -23.28 4.28 4.94
CA TYR A 146 -22.74 2.93 4.85
C TYR A 146 -22.09 2.63 3.50
N GLN A 147 -22.77 2.96 2.40
CA GLN A 147 -22.26 2.73 1.04
C GLN A 147 -20.95 3.48 0.80
N GLU A 148 -20.90 4.78 1.10
CA GLU A 148 -19.70 5.60 0.91
C GLU A 148 -18.50 5.04 1.69
N ARG A 149 -18.73 4.63 2.95
CA ARG A 149 -17.66 4.06 3.78
C ARG A 149 -17.26 2.66 3.31
N TYR A 150 -18.22 1.84 2.87
CA TYR A 150 -17.96 0.49 2.36
C TYR A 150 -17.13 0.53 1.07
N GLU A 151 -17.45 1.44 0.16
CA GLU A 151 -16.66 1.67 -1.05
C GLU A 151 -15.21 2.04 -0.73
N GLU A 152 -15.01 2.92 0.26
CA GLU A 152 -13.67 3.26 0.74
C GLU A 152 -12.95 2.03 1.33
N TYR A 153 -13.64 1.27 2.18
CA TYR A 153 -13.11 0.04 2.79
C TYR A 153 -12.63 -0.95 1.72
N VAL A 154 -13.49 -1.28 0.76
CA VAL A 154 -13.19 -2.22 -0.33
C VAL A 154 -12.06 -1.70 -1.22
N ARG A 155 -12.09 -0.41 -1.59
CA ARG A 155 -11.06 0.18 -2.45
C ARG A 155 -9.67 0.08 -1.81
N ILE A 156 -9.55 0.42 -0.53
CA ILE A 156 -8.28 0.35 0.19
C ILE A 156 -7.87 -1.11 0.44
N GLY A 157 -8.80 -1.97 0.86
CA GLY A 157 -8.55 -3.39 1.08
C GLY A 157 -8.03 -4.10 -0.18
N ASN A 158 -8.72 -3.93 -1.30
CA ASN A 158 -8.28 -4.47 -2.60
C ASN A 158 -6.94 -3.88 -3.05
N GLY A 159 -6.68 -2.61 -2.76
CA GLY A 159 -5.40 -1.98 -3.03
C GLY A 159 -4.25 -2.66 -2.28
N LEU A 160 -4.44 -2.95 -0.99
CA LEU A 160 -3.45 -3.62 -0.15
C LEU A 160 -3.27 -5.09 -0.56
N ALA A 161 -4.35 -5.80 -0.90
CA ALA A 161 -4.29 -7.15 -1.44
C ALA A 161 -3.46 -7.20 -2.74
N ALA A 162 -3.70 -6.28 -3.68
CA ALA A 162 -2.93 -6.19 -4.91
C ALA A 162 -1.44 -5.85 -4.67
N LEU A 163 -1.15 -5.05 -3.64
CA LEU A 163 0.23 -4.74 -3.24
C LEU A 163 0.94 -5.99 -2.68
N ARG A 164 0.21 -6.82 -1.93
CA ARG A 164 0.69 -8.12 -1.42
C ARG A 164 0.86 -9.15 -2.54
N GLU A 165 -0.06 -9.27 -3.48
CA GLU A 165 0.04 -10.23 -4.59
C GLU A 165 1.22 -9.93 -5.50
N ARG A 166 1.47 -8.65 -5.81
CA ARG A 166 2.68 -8.24 -6.54
C ARG A 166 3.95 -8.63 -5.82
N ALA A 167 3.91 -8.64 -4.49
CA ALA A 167 5.06 -9.08 -3.72
C ALA A 167 5.29 -10.61 -3.79
N SER A 168 4.25 -11.36 -4.16
CA SER A 168 4.27 -12.82 -4.29
C SER A 168 4.65 -13.29 -5.71
N GLY A 169 4.36 -12.47 -6.73
CA GLY A 169 4.45 -12.84 -8.14
C GLY A 169 5.63 -12.22 -8.88
N GLY A 170 6.79 -12.85 -8.79
CA GLY A 170 7.94 -12.61 -9.66
C GLY A 170 7.80 -13.20 -11.08
N GLU A 171 6.59 -13.21 -11.65
CA GLU A 171 6.35 -13.55 -13.05
C GLU A 171 5.54 -12.42 -13.72
N THR A 172 6.22 -11.66 -14.57
CA THR A 172 5.58 -10.84 -15.59
C THR A 172 4.77 -11.73 -16.53
N PRO A 173 3.49 -11.45 -16.81
CA PRO A 173 2.83 -12.08 -17.94
C PRO A 173 3.45 -11.54 -19.24
N SER A 174 3.72 -12.47 -20.17
CA SER A 174 4.19 -12.21 -21.55
C SER A 174 3.26 -11.31 -22.34
#